data_AF-A0A137P5J7-F1
#
_entry.id   AF-A0A137P5J7-F1
#
_cell.length_a   1.000
_cell.length_b   1.000
_cell.length_c   1.000
_cell.angle_alpha   90.00
_cell.angle_beta   90.00
_cell.angle_gamma   90.00
#
_symmetry.space_group_name_H-M   'P 1'
#
loop_
_entity.id
_entity.type
_entity.pdbx_description
1 polymer ?
#
loop_
_entity_poly.entity_id
_entity_poly.type
_entity_poly.pdbx_seq_one_letter_code
_entity_poly.pdbx_strand_id
1 'polypeptide(L)'
;MLDHLLGKPSDNIKRLQVGGLLYLSYLIFFTKKQLLGGKLYDKINSKLVKYNPIQIVFLTLSTLYCLKNWLLFVGLGPPNAMAHMYNRNFFRASYIFICGVAGSLTASKLKPKILRDSFALMCIVYYLIFPNQAEERLRLEYRVVKAETMRAGWQIESNMWLKLGRYLLFPRCKIIRTIMVPRAKDSPHGNDPVEAMLFFDGTEEELRLSKSLIFHIPGGGFVCLNPECYSS
;
A
#
# COMPACT_ATOMS: atom_id res chain seq x y z
N MET A 1 -13.89 1.70 2.75
CA MET A 1 -12.81 0.83 2.25
C MET A 1 -12.66 0.95 0.73
N LEU A 2 -13.62 0.51 -0.09
CA LEU A 2 -13.54 0.67 -1.57
C LEU A 2 -13.52 2.15 -2.03
N ASP A 3 -13.94 3.06 -1.17
CA ASP A 3 -13.93 4.52 -1.31
C ASP A 3 -12.53 5.12 -1.59
N HIS A 4 -11.44 4.48 -1.13
CA HIS A 4 -10.08 4.86 -1.50
C HIS A 4 -9.75 4.49 -2.96
N LEU A 5 -10.18 3.31 -3.40
CA LEU A 5 -10.11 2.86 -4.80
C LEU A 5 -10.95 3.77 -5.73
N LEU A 6 -12.15 4.14 -5.26
CA LEU A 6 -12.98 5.14 -5.92
C LEU A 6 -12.35 6.55 -5.91
N GLY A 7 -11.35 6.83 -5.07
CA GLY A 7 -10.50 8.01 -5.13
C GLY A 7 -10.89 9.20 -4.24
N LYS A 8 -11.91 9.07 -3.39
CA LYS A 8 -12.14 10.06 -2.33
C LYS A 8 -12.74 9.35 -1.12
N PRO A 9 -12.08 9.36 0.06
CA PRO A 9 -12.68 8.79 1.26
C PRO A 9 -13.97 9.54 1.57
N SER A 10 -15.09 8.84 1.46
CA SER A 10 -16.43 9.37 1.70
C SER A 10 -17.09 8.58 2.81
N ASP A 11 -17.42 9.28 3.90
CA ASP A 11 -17.96 8.64 5.09
C ASP A 11 -19.37 8.08 4.86
N ASN A 12 -20.11 8.60 3.86
CA ASN A 12 -21.37 8.01 3.40
C ASN A 12 -21.16 6.64 2.72
N ILE A 13 -20.09 6.46 1.95
CA ILE A 13 -19.76 5.15 1.35
C ILE A 13 -19.28 4.17 2.42
N LYS A 14 -18.52 4.65 3.42
CA LYS A 14 -18.16 3.85 4.61
C LYS A 14 -19.41 3.41 5.39
N ARG A 15 -20.37 4.32 5.64
CA ARG A 15 -21.67 4.01 6.28
C ARG A 15 -22.43 2.93 5.51
N LEU A 16 -22.52 3.04 4.19
CA LEU A 16 -23.16 2.03 3.33
C LEU A 16 -22.44 0.68 3.40
N GLN A 17 -21.11 0.64 3.43
CA GLN A 17 -20.34 -0.60 3.57
C GLN A 17 -20.52 -1.25 4.94
N VAL A 18 -20.46 -0.47 6.03
CA VAL A 18 -20.71 -0.98 7.39
C VAL A 18 -22.15 -1.47 7.50
N GLY A 19 -23.13 -0.71 7.02
CA GLY A 19 -24.53 -1.12 6.98
C GLY A 19 -24.77 -2.38 6.13
N GLY A 20 -24.13 -2.49 4.97
CA GLY A 20 -24.19 -3.68 4.12
C GLY A 20 -23.56 -4.93 4.75
N LEU A 21 -22.44 -4.78 5.45
CA LEU A 21 -21.83 -5.84 6.26
C LEU A 21 -22.75 -6.27 7.41
N LEU A 22 -23.39 -5.32 8.10
CA LEU A 22 -24.35 -5.60 9.17
C LEU A 22 -25.67 -6.22 8.64
N TYR A 23 -26.06 -5.89 7.41
CA TYR A 23 -27.20 -6.51 6.75
C TYR A 23 -26.89 -7.95 6.29
N LEU A 24 -25.72 -8.18 5.70
CA LEU A 24 -25.22 -9.53 5.42
C LEU A 24 -25.07 -10.36 6.71
N SER A 25 -24.58 -9.75 7.79
CA SER A 25 -24.48 -10.43 9.08
C SER A 25 -25.87 -10.78 9.63
N TYR A 26 -26.83 -9.87 9.53
CA TYR A 26 -28.22 -10.13 9.89
C TYR A 26 -28.86 -11.26 9.06
N LEU A 27 -28.64 -11.31 7.74
CA LEU A 27 -29.16 -12.40 6.88
C LEU A 27 -28.55 -13.77 7.22
N ILE A 28 -27.24 -13.83 7.48
CA ILE A 28 -26.55 -15.06 7.92
C ILE A 28 -27.05 -15.50 9.31
N PHE A 29 -27.41 -14.55 10.18
CA PHE A 29 -27.94 -14.83 11.50
C PHE A 29 -29.37 -15.41 11.46
N PHE A 30 -30.22 -14.90 10.58
CA PHE A 30 -31.64 -15.30 10.49
C PHE A 30 -31.92 -16.62 9.76
N THR A 31 -30.94 -17.18 9.05
CA THR A 31 -31.16 -18.36 8.18
C THR A 31 -31.13 -19.72 8.89
N LYS A 32 -30.99 -19.80 10.23
CA LYS A 32 -31.05 -21.08 11.00
C LYS A 32 -31.74 -20.96 12.38
N LYS A 33 -32.57 -21.96 12.69
CA LYS A 33 -33.16 -22.31 14.01
C LYS A 33 -32.78 -23.79 14.31
N GLN A 34 -33.04 -24.45 15.45
CA GLN A 34 -33.68 -24.15 16.75
C GLN A 34 -33.12 -25.17 17.79
N LEU A 35 -33.08 -24.91 19.11
CA LEU A 35 -33.90 -25.59 20.16
C LEU A 35 -33.23 -25.47 21.57
N LEU A 36 -34.04 -25.32 22.64
CA LEU A 36 -33.81 -25.69 24.08
C LEU A 36 -32.56 -25.14 24.84
N GLY A 37 -32.50 -24.91 26.17
CA GLY A 37 -33.50 -24.84 27.25
C GLY A 37 -32.87 -25.04 28.66
N GLY A 38 -32.89 -24.04 29.57
CA GLY A 38 -32.31 -24.12 30.96
C GLY A 38 -32.53 -22.86 31.83
N LYS A 39 -32.39 -22.93 33.17
CA LYS A 39 -32.70 -21.82 34.14
C LYS A 39 -31.82 -21.77 35.43
N LEU A 40 -30.81 -20.90 35.51
CA LEU A 40 -30.77 -19.68 36.37
C LEU A 40 -29.49 -18.81 36.25
N TYR A 41 -28.33 -19.37 35.86
CA TYR A 41 -27.28 -18.59 35.15
C TYR A 41 -27.73 -18.16 33.73
N ASP A 42 -28.96 -18.57 33.40
CA ASP A 42 -29.54 -18.61 32.08
C ASP A 42 -30.32 -17.37 31.65
N LYS A 43 -30.48 -16.32 32.46
CA LYS A 43 -31.13 -15.11 31.91
C LYS A 43 -30.27 -14.45 30.81
N ILE A 44 -28.95 -14.57 30.92
CA ILE A 44 -28.00 -14.23 29.87
C ILE A 44 -27.62 -15.50 29.09
N ASN A 45 -27.33 -16.62 29.77
CA ASN A 45 -26.91 -17.83 29.08
C ASN A 45 -28.01 -18.45 28.20
N SER A 46 -29.28 -18.60 28.59
CA SER A 46 -30.34 -19.08 27.67
C SER A 46 -30.67 -18.12 26.53
N LYS A 47 -30.45 -16.80 26.73
CA LYS A 47 -30.52 -15.83 25.63
C LYS A 47 -29.41 -16.06 24.60
N LEU A 48 -28.24 -16.55 25.03
CA LEU A 48 -27.09 -16.84 24.17
C LEU A 48 -27.10 -18.27 23.62
N VAL A 49 -27.48 -19.29 24.41
CA VAL A 49 -27.61 -20.72 24.07
C VAL A 49 -28.68 -20.96 23.00
N LYS A 50 -29.68 -20.06 22.89
CA LYS A 50 -30.59 -20.00 21.73
C LYS A 50 -29.84 -19.87 20.40
N TYR A 51 -28.62 -19.33 20.43
CA TYR A 51 -27.76 -19.12 19.29
C TYR A 51 -26.59 -20.12 19.31
N ASN A 52 -26.26 -20.63 18.12
CA ASN A 52 -25.08 -21.47 17.93
C ASN A 52 -23.81 -20.74 18.42
N PRO A 53 -22.78 -21.41 18.99
CA PRO A 53 -21.51 -20.77 19.34
C PRO A 53 -20.93 -19.86 18.24
N ILE A 54 -21.08 -20.26 16.97
CA ILE A 54 -20.69 -19.46 15.80
C ILE A 54 -21.52 -18.16 15.72
N GLN A 55 -22.84 -18.21 15.97
CA GLN A 55 -23.70 -17.02 16.03
C GLN A 55 -23.35 -16.11 17.22
N ILE A 56 -22.91 -16.65 18.36
CA ILE A 56 -22.43 -15.83 19.50
C ILE A 56 -21.12 -15.12 19.14
N VAL A 57 -20.15 -15.84 18.59
CA VAL A 57 -18.89 -15.26 18.07
C VAL A 57 -19.18 -14.20 17.00
N PHE A 58 -20.13 -14.46 16.12
CA PHE A 58 -20.49 -13.53 15.06
C PHE A 58 -21.25 -12.30 15.55
N LEU A 59 -22.14 -12.45 16.55
CA LEU A 59 -22.83 -11.35 17.22
C LEU A 59 -21.85 -10.46 18.00
N THR A 60 -20.90 -11.07 18.73
CA THR A 60 -19.86 -10.32 19.46
C THR A 60 -18.93 -9.58 18.51
N LEU A 61 -18.43 -10.23 17.45
CA LEU A 61 -17.64 -9.55 16.40
C LEU A 61 -18.43 -8.43 15.71
N SER A 62 -19.70 -8.64 15.38
CA SER A 62 -20.56 -7.61 14.78
C SER A 62 -20.80 -6.43 15.72
N THR A 63 -21.00 -6.69 17.01
CA THR A 63 -21.20 -5.67 18.04
C THR A 63 -19.92 -4.85 18.26
N LEU A 64 -18.76 -5.52 18.36
CA LEU A 64 -17.46 -4.85 18.43
C LEU A 64 -17.17 -4.01 17.17
N TYR A 65 -17.57 -4.49 15.99
CA TYR A 65 -17.47 -3.73 14.75
C TYR A 65 -18.43 -2.52 14.70
N CYS A 66 -19.66 -2.64 15.22
CA CYS A 66 -20.58 -1.51 15.41
C CYS A 66 -19.96 -0.46 16.33
N LEU A 67 -19.48 -0.86 17.51
CA LEU A 67 -18.86 0.03 18.49
C LEU A 67 -17.63 0.74 17.91
N LYS A 68 -16.76 0.02 17.19
CA LYS A 68 -15.59 0.58 16.50
C LYS A 68 -15.97 1.66 15.46
N ASN A 69 -17.13 1.52 14.82
CA ASN A 69 -17.63 2.46 13.80
C ASN A 69 -18.72 3.42 14.33
N TRP A 70 -19.00 3.44 15.64
CA TRP A 70 -20.11 4.19 16.22
C TRP A 70 -20.05 5.70 15.89
N LEU A 71 -18.87 6.31 16.01
CA LEU A 71 -18.65 7.73 15.67
C LEU A 71 -18.98 8.06 14.21
N LEU A 72 -18.81 7.09 13.28
CA LEU A 72 -19.18 7.25 11.88
C LEU A 72 -20.70 7.35 11.72
N PHE A 73 -21.47 6.57 12.48
CA PHE A 73 -22.93 6.62 12.46
C PHE A 73 -23.47 7.92 13.06
N VAL A 74 -22.95 8.33 14.23
CA VAL A 74 -23.37 9.58 14.89
C VAL A 74 -22.92 10.82 14.07
N GLY A 75 -21.91 10.68 13.21
CA GLY A 75 -21.38 11.79 12.40
C GLY A 75 -20.40 12.69 13.13
N LEU A 76 -19.95 12.28 14.33
CA LEU A 76 -18.89 12.92 15.11
C LEU A 76 -17.49 12.46 14.69
N GLY A 77 -17.36 11.83 13.52
CA GLY A 77 -16.06 11.51 12.94
C GLY A 77 -15.32 12.79 12.52
N PRO A 78 -14.01 12.91 12.79
CA PRO A 78 -13.24 14.07 12.36
C PRO A 78 -13.26 14.18 10.83
N PRO A 79 -13.55 15.36 10.25
CA PRO A 79 -13.54 15.52 8.80
C PRO A 79 -12.14 15.26 8.25
N ASN A 80 -12.05 14.56 7.11
CA ASN A 80 -10.78 14.26 6.47
C ASN A 80 -10.09 15.57 6.04
N ALA A 81 -9.14 16.06 6.85
CA ALA A 81 -8.52 17.39 6.69
C ALA A 81 -7.91 17.62 5.29
N MET A 82 -7.44 16.59 4.61
CA MET A 82 -6.87 16.72 3.25
C MET A 82 -7.91 16.65 2.12
N ALA A 83 -9.17 16.31 2.39
CA ALA A 83 -10.18 16.02 1.37
C ALA A 83 -10.67 17.25 0.57
N HIS A 84 -10.27 18.47 0.94
CA HIS A 84 -10.50 19.70 0.19
C HIS A 84 -9.23 20.25 -0.49
N MET A 85 -8.03 19.83 -0.07
CA MET A 85 -6.75 20.30 -0.62
C MET A 85 -6.34 19.56 -1.90
N TYR A 86 -6.78 18.31 -2.09
CA TYR A 86 -6.33 17.47 -3.20
C TYR A 86 -7.47 16.91 -4.07
N ASN A 87 -7.18 16.76 -5.36
CA ASN A 87 -8.09 16.18 -6.32
C ASN A 87 -8.21 14.64 -6.15
N ARG A 88 -9.31 14.07 -6.63
CA ARG A 88 -9.63 12.63 -6.60
C ARG A 88 -8.52 11.74 -7.19
N ASN A 89 -7.85 12.22 -8.24
CA ASN A 89 -6.74 11.51 -8.88
C ASN A 89 -5.49 11.44 -8.00
N PHE A 90 -5.19 12.50 -7.23
CA PHE A 90 -4.08 12.51 -6.28
C PHE A 90 -4.31 11.47 -5.17
N PHE A 91 -5.53 11.38 -4.63
CA PHE A 91 -5.87 10.35 -3.64
C PHE A 91 -5.74 8.93 -4.19
N ARG A 92 -6.12 8.67 -5.45
CA ARG A 92 -5.90 7.35 -6.09
C ARG A 92 -4.42 7.03 -6.24
N ALA A 93 -3.61 7.97 -6.73
CA ALA A 93 -2.18 7.78 -6.91
C ALA A 93 -1.47 7.55 -5.57
N SER A 94 -1.75 8.41 -4.57
CA SER A 94 -1.24 8.27 -3.21
C SER A 94 -1.65 6.94 -2.59
N TYR A 95 -2.89 6.48 -2.84
CA TYR A 95 -3.38 5.21 -2.33
C TYR A 95 -2.61 4.02 -2.92
N ILE A 96 -2.47 3.95 -4.24
CA ILE A 96 -1.71 2.89 -4.92
C ILE A 96 -0.25 2.89 -4.42
N PHE A 97 0.36 4.06 -4.26
CA PHE A 97 1.70 4.22 -3.71
C PHE A 97 1.82 3.71 -2.26
N ILE A 98 0.88 4.08 -1.38
CA ILE A 98 0.78 3.63 0.02
C ILE A 98 0.69 2.10 0.09
N CYS A 99 -0.19 1.47 -0.69
CA CYS A 99 -0.30 0.01 -0.76
C CYS A 99 0.99 -0.63 -1.28
N GLY A 100 1.63 0.01 -2.25
CA GLY A 100 2.91 -0.37 -2.82
C GLY A 100 4.02 -0.47 -1.76
N VAL A 101 4.29 0.65 -1.09
CA VAL A 101 5.32 0.76 -0.05
C VAL A 101 4.99 -0.17 1.14
N ALA A 102 3.73 -0.23 1.59
CA ALA A 102 3.32 -1.14 2.66
C ALA A 102 3.55 -2.62 2.31
N GLY A 103 3.27 -3.02 1.05
CA GLY A 103 3.53 -4.38 0.57
C GLY A 103 5.02 -4.73 0.55
N SER A 104 5.87 -3.81 0.05
CA SER A 104 7.32 -3.98 0.05
C SER A 104 7.90 -4.05 1.47
N LEU A 105 7.45 -3.17 2.38
CA LEU A 105 7.81 -3.19 3.80
C LEU A 105 7.42 -4.50 4.49
N THR A 106 6.25 -5.08 4.17
CA THR A 106 5.81 -6.35 4.74
C THR A 106 6.63 -7.54 4.21
N ALA A 107 7.03 -7.53 2.95
CA ALA A 107 7.87 -8.57 2.36
C ALA A 107 9.37 -8.47 2.71
N SER A 108 9.84 -7.28 3.12
CA SER A 108 11.27 -6.94 3.35
C SER A 108 12.10 -7.97 4.12
N LYS A 109 11.50 -8.70 5.07
CA LYS A 109 12.16 -9.74 5.90
C LYS A 109 12.51 -11.02 5.13
N LEU A 110 11.94 -11.24 3.94
CA LEU A 110 12.21 -12.40 3.11
C LEU A 110 13.56 -12.23 2.38
N LYS A 111 14.50 -13.13 2.62
CA LYS A 111 15.84 -13.12 2.00
C LYS A 111 15.85 -13.47 0.50
N PRO A 112 15.21 -14.57 0.02
CA PRO A 112 15.26 -14.91 -1.40
C PRO A 112 14.43 -13.93 -2.24
N LYS A 113 15.09 -13.22 -3.17
CA LYS A 113 14.51 -12.12 -3.96
C LYS A 113 13.21 -12.52 -4.67
N ILE A 114 13.17 -13.68 -5.33
CA ILE A 114 11.98 -14.15 -6.07
C ILE A 114 10.78 -14.33 -5.14
N LEU A 115 10.97 -14.98 -3.98
CA LEU A 115 9.91 -15.17 -2.99
C LEU A 115 9.45 -13.84 -2.39
N ARG A 116 10.41 -12.95 -2.08
CA ARG A 116 10.13 -11.59 -1.60
C ARG A 116 9.29 -10.81 -2.61
N ASP A 117 9.67 -10.82 -3.88
CA ASP A 117 9.00 -10.04 -4.92
C ASP A 117 7.58 -10.56 -5.19
N SER A 118 7.38 -11.89 -5.19
CA SER A 118 6.05 -12.52 -5.28
C SER A 118 5.17 -12.21 -4.06
N PHE A 119 5.72 -12.33 -2.85
CA PHE A 119 4.99 -12.06 -1.61
C PHE A 119 4.67 -10.57 -1.44
N ALA A 120 5.57 -9.68 -1.87
CA ALA A 120 5.33 -8.25 -1.96
C ALA A 120 4.14 -7.96 -2.88
N LEU A 121 4.09 -8.53 -4.07
CA LEU A 121 2.96 -8.35 -5.00
C LEU A 121 1.64 -8.82 -4.38
N MET A 122 1.63 -9.99 -3.72
CA MET A 122 0.45 -10.47 -2.99
C MET A 122 0.02 -9.51 -1.86
N CYS A 123 0.98 -8.96 -1.11
CA CYS A 123 0.72 -7.96 -0.07
C CYS A 123 0.19 -6.64 -0.65
N ILE A 124 0.68 -6.19 -1.80
CA ILE A 124 0.18 -5.00 -2.50
C ILE A 124 -1.28 -5.20 -2.90
N VAL A 125 -1.62 -6.36 -3.50
CA VAL A 125 -3.01 -6.70 -3.86
C VAL A 125 -3.91 -6.76 -2.61
N TYR A 126 -3.45 -7.36 -1.52
CA TYR A 126 -4.15 -7.34 -0.23
C TYR A 126 -4.40 -5.90 0.24
N TYR A 127 -3.37 -5.06 0.29
CA TYR A 127 -3.48 -3.68 0.76
C TYR A 127 -4.33 -2.80 -0.18
N LEU A 128 -4.43 -3.11 -1.48
CA LEU A 128 -5.34 -2.44 -2.42
C LEU A 128 -6.83 -2.73 -2.15
N ILE A 129 -7.14 -3.85 -1.48
CA ILE A 129 -8.49 -4.16 -0.96
C ILE A 129 -8.67 -3.58 0.46
N PHE A 130 -7.57 -3.55 1.23
CA PHE A 130 -7.52 -3.24 2.67
C PHE A 130 -6.71 -1.95 2.96
N PRO A 131 -7.25 -0.75 2.63
CA PRO A 131 -6.52 0.52 2.70
C PRO A 131 -6.04 0.88 4.09
N ASN A 132 -6.93 0.72 5.08
CA ASN A 132 -6.68 1.16 6.45
C ASN A 132 -5.50 0.39 7.06
N GLN A 133 -5.37 -0.91 6.72
CA GLN A 133 -4.24 -1.74 7.16
C GLN A 133 -2.92 -1.28 6.54
N ALA A 134 -2.92 -0.76 5.30
CA ALA A 134 -1.71 -0.22 4.67
C ALA A 134 -1.25 1.07 5.38
N GLU A 135 -2.18 2.01 5.62
CA GLU A 135 -1.91 3.24 6.37
C GLU A 135 -1.45 2.95 7.81
N GLU A 136 -2.07 1.98 8.49
CA GLU A 136 -1.68 1.55 9.83
C GLU A 136 -0.28 0.90 9.84
N ARG A 137 0.02 0.02 8.87
CA ARG A 137 1.35 -0.58 8.71
C ARG A 137 2.44 0.47 8.53
N LEU A 138 2.19 1.50 7.71
CA LEU A 138 3.10 2.63 7.48
C LEU A 138 3.22 3.52 8.72
N ARG A 139 2.11 3.85 9.39
CA ARG A 139 2.10 4.64 10.63
C ARG A 139 2.92 3.98 11.74
N LEU A 140 2.93 2.65 11.80
CA LEU A 140 3.79 1.90 12.73
C LEU A 140 5.28 2.03 12.36
N GLU A 141 5.63 1.95 11.09
CA GLU A 141 7.03 2.10 10.63
C GLU A 141 7.54 3.54 10.84
N TYR A 142 6.70 4.55 10.60
CA TYR A 142 7.04 5.96 10.81
C TYR A 142 7.27 6.35 12.28
N ARG A 143 7.00 5.47 13.26
CA ARG A 143 7.39 5.68 14.66
C ARG A 143 8.89 5.46 14.89
N VAL A 144 9.53 4.60 14.10
CA VAL A 144 10.96 4.26 14.23
C VAL A 144 11.57 4.19 12.83
N VAL A 145 11.74 5.37 12.22
CA VAL A 145 12.27 5.51 10.86
C VAL A 145 13.74 5.10 10.82
N LYS A 146 14.06 4.02 10.11
CA LYS A 146 15.44 3.61 9.79
C LYS A 146 15.70 3.74 8.30
N ALA A 147 16.90 4.16 7.91
CA ALA A 147 17.32 4.26 6.52
C ALA A 147 17.10 2.94 5.72
N GLU A 148 17.40 1.80 6.35
CA GLU A 148 17.16 0.46 5.79
C GLU A 148 15.68 0.18 5.52
N THR A 149 14.79 0.55 6.46
CA THR A 149 13.34 0.35 6.29
C THR A 149 12.77 1.25 5.20
N MET A 150 13.25 2.50 5.08
CA MET A 150 12.86 3.39 3.99
C MET A 150 13.32 2.84 2.63
N ARG A 151 14.57 2.38 2.51
CA ARG A 151 15.06 1.67 1.32
C ARG A 151 14.21 0.43 0.99
N ALA A 152 13.87 -0.38 1.98
CA ALA A 152 13.04 -1.57 1.80
C ALA A 152 11.60 -1.24 1.34
N GLY A 153 11.04 -0.09 1.73
CA GLY A 153 9.77 0.39 1.20
C GLY A 153 9.85 0.77 -0.29
N TRP A 154 10.97 1.33 -0.73
CA TRP A 154 11.20 1.75 -2.11
C TRP A 154 11.63 0.62 -3.06
N GLN A 155 11.95 -0.58 -2.52
CA GLN A 155 12.25 -1.77 -3.34
C GLN A 155 11.11 -2.20 -4.27
N ILE A 156 9.89 -1.67 -4.13
CA ILE A 156 8.79 -1.89 -5.07
C ILE A 156 9.18 -1.58 -6.53
N GLU A 157 9.96 -0.52 -6.78
CA GLU A 157 10.40 -0.14 -8.13
C GLU A 157 11.40 -1.17 -8.72
N SER A 158 12.06 -1.94 -7.85
CA SER A 158 12.98 -3.01 -8.21
C SER A 158 12.34 -4.40 -8.38
N ASN A 159 11.04 -4.53 -8.05
CA ASN A 159 10.31 -5.80 -8.02
C ASN A 159 10.19 -6.44 -9.41
N MET A 160 10.64 -7.68 -9.55
CA MET A 160 10.67 -8.42 -10.82
C MET A 160 9.33 -8.45 -11.57
N TRP A 161 8.22 -8.68 -10.87
CA TRP A 161 6.90 -8.81 -11.49
C TRP A 161 6.36 -7.46 -11.98
N LEU A 162 6.63 -6.38 -11.24
CA LEU A 162 6.24 -5.03 -11.65
C LEU A 162 7.12 -4.54 -12.81
N LYS A 163 8.41 -4.88 -12.83
CA LYS A 163 9.28 -4.63 -13.99
C LYS A 163 8.79 -5.39 -15.23
N LEU A 164 8.37 -6.64 -15.10
CA LEU A 164 7.80 -7.42 -16.22
C LEU A 164 6.52 -6.78 -16.76
N GLY A 165 5.61 -6.35 -15.88
CA GLY A 165 4.42 -5.58 -16.28
C GLY A 165 4.77 -4.27 -16.98
N ARG A 166 5.73 -3.50 -16.46
CA ARG A 166 6.20 -2.24 -17.07
C ARG A 166 6.80 -2.48 -18.46
N TYR A 167 7.63 -3.51 -18.61
CA TYR A 167 8.28 -3.91 -19.86
C TYR A 167 7.29 -4.29 -20.98
N LEU A 168 6.09 -4.79 -20.62
CA LEU A 168 5.02 -5.13 -21.56
C LEU A 168 4.08 -3.96 -21.88
N LEU A 169 3.90 -3.01 -20.96
CA LEU A 169 2.87 -1.96 -21.05
C LEU A 169 3.40 -0.58 -21.49
N PHE A 170 4.70 -0.31 -21.33
CA PHE A 170 5.28 1.02 -21.57
C PHE A 170 6.34 1.00 -22.69
N PRO A 171 6.52 2.13 -23.41
CA PRO A 171 7.63 2.30 -24.34
C PRO A 171 8.97 2.21 -23.60
N ARG A 172 10.00 1.73 -24.30
CA ARG A 172 11.33 1.46 -23.74
C ARG A 172 12.35 2.42 -24.31
N CYS A 173 13.31 2.83 -23.49
CA CYS A 173 14.45 3.60 -23.96
C CYS A 173 15.41 2.70 -24.76
N LYS A 174 15.78 3.07 -25.99
CA LYS A 174 16.66 2.25 -26.86
C LYS A 174 18.08 2.10 -26.30
N ILE A 175 18.64 3.17 -25.76
CA ILE A 175 19.99 3.19 -25.19
C ILE A 175 19.87 3.45 -23.68
N ILE A 176 20.29 2.46 -22.89
CA ILE A 176 20.50 2.57 -21.45
C ILE A 176 21.93 2.10 -21.18
N ARG A 177 22.80 2.98 -20.67
CA ARG A 177 24.21 2.66 -20.38
C ARG A 177 24.60 3.18 -19.01
N THR A 178 25.20 2.33 -18.18
CA THR A 178 25.91 2.77 -16.97
C THR A 178 27.26 3.37 -17.38
N ILE A 179 27.55 4.57 -16.92
CA ILE A 179 28.81 5.29 -17.13
C ILE A 179 29.44 5.64 -15.78
N MET A 180 30.77 5.55 -15.70
CA MET A 180 31.52 5.90 -14.49
C MET A 180 32.13 7.29 -14.68
N VAL A 181 31.62 8.28 -13.94
CA VAL A 181 32.09 9.67 -14.00
C VAL A 181 33.22 9.85 -12.97
N PRO A 182 34.45 10.16 -13.39
CA PRO A 182 35.56 10.37 -12.46
C PRO A 182 35.32 11.62 -11.59
N ARG A 183 35.64 11.53 -10.31
CA ARG A 183 35.64 12.71 -9.41
C ARG A 183 36.89 13.56 -9.64
N ALA A 184 36.78 14.85 -9.31
CA ALA A 184 37.95 15.72 -9.20
C ALA A 184 38.88 15.23 -8.06
N LYS A 185 40.20 15.40 -8.23
CA LYS A 185 41.22 14.92 -7.28
C LYS A 185 41.09 15.52 -5.87
N ASP A 186 40.52 16.71 -5.78
CA ASP A 186 40.33 17.47 -4.53
C ASP A 186 38.93 17.23 -3.91
N SER A 187 38.26 16.13 -4.28
CA SER A 187 36.94 15.76 -3.80
C SER A 187 36.96 15.37 -2.30
N PRO A 188 36.16 16.03 -1.44
CA PRO A 188 36.09 15.71 -0.01
C PRO A 188 35.43 14.34 0.29
N HIS A 189 34.88 13.67 -0.74
CA HIS A 189 34.24 12.36 -0.65
C HIS A 189 35.10 11.25 -1.29
N GLY A 190 36.41 11.48 -1.40
CA GLY A 190 37.35 10.53 -2.01
C GLY A 190 37.35 10.57 -3.54
N ASN A 191 38.16 9.67 -4.12
CA ASN A 191 38.46 9.60 -5.55
C ASN A 191 37.62 8.56 -6.32
N ASP A 192 36.75 7.81 -5.65
CA ASP A 192 35.95 6.76 -6.28
C ASP A 192 34.99 7.34 -7.32
N PRO A 193 34.94 6.80 -8.55
CA PRO A 193 34.10 7.33 -9.61
C PRO A 193 32.62 7.18 -9.26
N VAL A 194 31.82 8.15 -9.71
CA VAL A 194 30.36 8.16 -9.51
C VAL A 194 29.69 7.36 -10.62
N GLU A 195 28.87 6.38 -10.23
CA GLU A 195 28.00 5.69 -11.18
C GLU A 195 26.85 6.62 -11.62
N ALA A 196 26.69 6.78 -12.94
CA ALA A 196 25.56 7.48 -13.53
C ALA A 196 24.95 6.64 -14.66
N MET A 197 23.64 6.79 -14.89
CA MET A 197 22.94 6.11 -15.98
C MET A 197 22.60 7.10 -17.09
N LEU A 198 23.07 6.80 -18.30
CA LEU A 198 22.73 7.51 -19.53
C LEU A 198 21.49 6.86 -20.15
N PHE A 199 20.47 7.66 -20.38
CA PHE A 199 19.24 7.30 -21.09
C PHE A 199 19.15 8.11 -22.40
N PHE A 200 18.98 7.42 -23.53
CA PHE A 200 18.78 8.07 -24.82
C PHE A 200 17.85 7.23 -25.72
N ASP A 201 16.76 7.84 -26.20
CA ASP A 201 15.85 7.21 -27.15
C ASP A 201 16.18 7.66 -28.58
N GLY A 202 17.04 6.88 -29.22
CA GLY A 202 17.53 7.14 -30.57
C GLY A 202 18.61 6.13 -30.97
N THR A 203 19.37 6.47 -32.00
CA THR A 203 20.54 5.72 -32.49
C THR A 203 21.84 6.22 -31.85
N GLU A 204 22.91 5.44 -31.97
CA GLU A 204 24.23 5.83 -31.44
C GLU A 204 24.87 6.99 -32.25
N GLU A 205 24.48 7.18 -33.51
CA GLU A 205 24.92 8.33 -34.31
C GLU A 205 24.24 9.62 -33.85
N GLU A 206 22.92 9.58 -33.61
CA GLU A 206 22.17 10.70 -33.03
C GLU A 206 22.69 11.06 -31.63
N LEU A 207 23.05 10.07 -30.81
CA LEU A 207 23.66 10.29 -29.50
C LEU A 207 25.01 11.04 -29.61
N ARG A 208 25.87 10.67 -30.57
CA ARG A 208 27.14 11.36 -30.83
C ARG A 208 26.96 12.80 -31.32
N LEU A 209 25.88 13.07 -32.06
CA LEU A 209 25.55 14.40 -32.55
C LEU A 209 24.77 15.26 -31.53
N SER A 210 24.22 14.64 -30.48
CA SER A 210 23.43 15.33 -29.46
C SER A 210 24.29 16.33 -28.66
N LYS A 211 23.77 17.55 -28.51
CA LYS A 211 24.42 18.66 -27.77
C LYS A 211 23.68 19.06 -26.49
N SER A 212 22.49 18.51 -26.28
CA SER A 212 21.60 18.79 -25.15
C SER A 212 21.62 17.63 -24.16
N LEU A 213 22.02 17.91 -22.92
CA LEU A 213 22.05 16.94 -21.82
C LEU A 213 21.07 17.38 -20.73
N ILE A 214 20.20 16.47 -20.29
CA ILE A 214 19.38 16.66 -19.09
C ILE A 214 20.09 15.94 -17.93
N PHE A 215 20.70 16.71 -17.04
CA PHE A 215 21.29 16.16 -15.81
C PHE A 215 20.21 16.00 -14.74
N HIS A 216 19.92 14.76 -14.35
CA HIS A 216 18.88 14.43 -13.38
C HIS A 216 19.46 13.69 -12.17
N ILE A 217 19.24 14.22 -10.97
CA ILE A 217 19.61 13.58 -9.71
C ILE A 217 18.35 12.88 -9.16
N PRO A 218 18.40 11.57 -8.84
CA PRO A 218 17.26 10.87 -8.25
C PRO A 218 16.92 11.45 -6.87
N GLY A 219 15.63 11.50 -6.54
CA GLY A 219 15.13 12.04 -5.27
C GLY A 219 15.31 11.10 -4.07
N GLY A 220 14.29 11.00 -3.21
CA GLY A 220 14.28 9.98 -2.13
C GLY A 220 15.15 10.35 -0.92
N GLY A 221 15.28 11.65 -0.65
CA GLY A 221 15.90 12.19 0.57
C GLY A 221 17.36 11.79 0.77
N PHE A 222 18.10 11.54 -0.31
CA PHE A 222 19.49 11.05 -0.30
C PHE A 222 19.70 9.68 0.38
N VAL A 223 18.61 8.90 0.57
CA VAL A 223 18.67 7.61 1.27
C VAL A 223 18.11 6.45 0.43
N CYS A 224 17.06 6.67 -0.37
CA CYS A 224 16.17 5.56 -0.80
C CYS A 224 16.15 5.22 -2.29
N LEU A 225 16.45 6.16 -3.18
CA LEU A 225 16.28 5.99 -4.63
C LEU A 225 17.62 5.79 -5.34
N ASN A 226 17.67 4.79 -6.22
CA ASN A 226 18.82 4.53 -7.10
C ASN A 226 18.49 4.99 -8.53
N PRO A 227 19.51 5.26 -9.39
CA PRO A 227 19.29 5.57 -10.81
C PRO A 227 18.51 4.47 -11.56
N GLU A 228 18.68 3.20 -11.17
CA GLU A 228 17.95 2.05 -11.74
C GLU A 228 16.42 2.15 -11.67
N CYS A 229 15.86 2.94 -10.75
CA CYS A 229 14.41 3.09 -10.62
C CYS A 229 13.78 3.73 -11.88
N TYR A 230 14.58 4.50 -12.62
CA TYR A 230 14.19 5.15 -13.86
C TYR A 230 14.38 4.28 -15.10
N SER A 231 15.10 3.15 -15.01
CA SER A 231 15.37 2.29 -16.17
C SER A 231 14.17 1.41 -16.57
N SER A 232 13.75 1.55 -17.83
CA SER A 232 12.72 0.75 -18.51
C SER A 232 12.82 0.81 -20.03
#